data_AF-A0A1Q5XRY8-F1
#
_entry.id   AF-A0A1Q5XRY8-F1
#
_cell.length_a   1.000
_cell.length_b   1.000
_cell.length_c   1.000
_cell.angle_alpha   90.00
_cell.angle_beta   90.00
_cell.angle_gamma   90.00
#
_symmetry.space_group_name_H-M   'P 1'
#
loop_
_entity.id
_entity.type
_entity.pdbx_description
1 polymer ?
#
loop_
_entity_poly.entity_id
_entity_poly.type
_entity_poly.pdbx_seq_one_letter_code
_entity_poly.pdbx_strand_id
1 'polypeptide(L)'
;MEWYTFGQMLMHIRLGQKAATPDGRTVLRTSAGLLWQGGRMDGIFVEIKDYLFSDLWRIYEDEASLKESHNRDFLERREREMLENQYEDQRWNYMKEQGEPRGE
;
A
#
# COMPACT_ATOMS: atom_id res chain seq x y z
N MET A 1 8.55 -17.52 -8.76
CA MET A 1 7.50 -16.69 -8.12
C MET A 1 7.84 -16.60 -6.65
N GLU A 2 7.88 -15.40 -6.10
CA GLU A 2 8.24 -15.15 -4.71
C GLU A 2 7.00 -15.12 -3.80
N TRP A 3 7.19 -15.59 -2.56
CA TRP A 3 6.18 -15.52 -1.49
C TRP A 3 6.64 -14.47 -0.47
N TYR A 4 5.69 -13.67 0.00
CA TYR A 4 5.92 -12.58 0.95
C TYR A 4 5.13 -12.83 2.22
N THR A 5 5.69 -12.49 3.39
CA THR A 5 4.85 -12.24 4.58
C THR A 5 3.91 -11.06 4.31
N PHE A 6 2.85 -10.90 5.09
CA PHE A 6 1.91 -9.78 4.89
C PHE A 6 2.60 -8.41 4.90
N GLY A 7 3.50 -8.15 5.85
CA GLY A 7 4.27 -6.91 5.89
C GLY A 7 5.14 -6.69 4.65
N GLN A 8 5.86 -7.73 4.21
CA GLN A 8 6.63 -7.66 2.96
C GLN A 8 5.73 -7.43 1.74
N MET A 9 4.55 -8.06 1.70
CA MET A 9 3.58 -7.87 0.61
C MET A 9 3.11 -6.41 0.54
N LEU A 10 2.80 -5.78 1.67
CA LEU A 10 2.42 -4.35 1.70
C LEU A 10 3.50 -3.44 1.11
N MET A 11 4.77 -3.81 1.29
CA MET A 11 5.90 -3.03 0.75
C MET A 11 6.09 -3.21 -0.76
N HIS A 12 5.62 -4.32 -1.34
CA HIS A 12 5.88 -4.66 -2.74
C HIS A 12 4.65 -4.52 -3.65
N ILE A 13 3.44 -4.63 -3.10
CA ILE A 13 2.21 -4.58 -3.89
C ILE A 13 1.94 -3.18 -4.43
N ARG A 14 1.71 -3.09 -5.74
CA ARG A 14 1.47 -1.83 -6.45
C ARG A 14 -0.02 -1.59 -6.74
N LEU A 15 -0.39 -0.35 -7.07
CA LEU A 15 -1.80 -0.03 -7.40
C LEU A 15 -2.32 -0.90 -8.56
N GLY A 16 -3.51 -1.48 -8.39
CA GLY A 16 -4.12 -2.42 -9.32
C GLY A 16 -3.63 -3.86 -9.20
N GLN A 17 -2.55 -4.15 -8.47
CA GLN A 17 -2.07 -5.52 -8.29
C GLN A 17 -2.92 -6.30 -7.29
N LYS A 18 -2.96 -7.62 -7.49
CA LYS A 18 -3.60 -8.55 -6.55
C LYS A 18 -2.54 -9.31 -5.77
N ALA A 19 -2.89 -9.70 -4.56
CA ALA A 19 -2.12 -10.69 -3.81
C ALA A 19 -3.04 -11.81 -3.33
N ALA A 20 -2.58 -13.05 -3.44
CA ALA A 20 -3.33 -14.21 -2.98
C ALA A 20 -2.50 -15.06 -2.01
N THR A 21 -3.18 -15.64 -1.05
CA THR A 21 -2.64 -16.65 -0.14
C THR A 21 -2.78 -18.06 -0.74
N PRO A 22 -2.03 -19.06 -0.25
CA PRO A 22 -2.17 -20.45 -0.71
C PRO A 22 -3.57 -21.03 -0.54
N ASP A 23 -4.36 -20.54 0.43
CA ASP A 23 -5.72 -21.01 0.69
C ASP A 23 -6.79 -20.34 -0.19
N GLY A 24 -6.39 -19.40 -1.05
CA GLY A 24 -7.26 -18.77 -2.04
C GLY A 24 -7.82 -17.41 -1.65
N ARG A 25 -7.57 -16.90 -0.44
CA ARG A 25 -7.93 -15.52 -0.10
C ARG A 25 -7.14 -14.54 -0.95
N THR A 26 -7.83 -13.57 -1.55
CA THR A 26 -7.25 -12.61 -2.50
C THR A 26 -7.56 -11.18 -2.08
N VAL A 27 -6.60 -10.29 -2.25
CA VAL A 27 -6.75 -8.84 -2.07
C VAL A 27 -6.35 -8.09 -3.33
N LEU A 28 -6.94 -6.91 -3.55
CA LEU A 28 -6.60 -5.95 -4.59
C LEU A 28 -6.10 -4.67 -3.93
N ARG A 29 -4.95 -4.15 -4.38
CA ARG A 29 -4.46 -2.82 -4.00
C ARG A 29 -5.13 -1.75 -4.86
N THR A 30 -5.95 -0.90 -4.26
CA THR A 30 -6.53 0.31 -4.87
C THR A 30 -5.90 1.54 -4.25
N SER A 31 -6.14 2.75 -4.77
CA SER A 31 -5.60 3.98 -4.16
C SER A 31 -6.06 4.21 -2.72
N ALA A 32 -7.28 3.76 -2.38
CA ALA A 32 -7.84 3.90 -1.04
C ALA A 32 -7.30 2.87 -0.03
N GLY A 33 -6.74 1.74 -0.48
CA GLY A 33 -6.21 0.70 0.41
C GLY A 33 -6.24 -0.68 -0.22
N LEU A 34 -6.23 -1.72 0.61
CA LEU A 34 -6.45 -3.10 0.17
C LEU A 34 -7.93 -3.46 0.29
N LEU A 35 -8.49 -4.05 -0.75
CA LEU A 35 -9.84 -4.62 -0.77
C LEU A 35 -9.78 -6.13 -0.89
N TRP A 36 -10.61 -6.84 -0.14
CA TRP A 36 -10.84 -8.27 -0.38
C TRP A 36 -11.49 -8.48 -1.74
N GLN A 37 -11.08 -9.55 -2.42
CA GLN A 37 -11.60 -9.97 -3.71
C GLN A 37 -12.14 -11.39 -3.61
N GLY A 38 -13.44 -11.53 -3.89
CA GLY A 38 -14.18 -12.79 -3.84
C GLY A 38 -14.59 -13.22 -2.43
N GLY A 39 -15.44 -14.25 -2.39
CA GLY A 39 -15.98 -14.80 -1.15
C GLY A 39 -16.92 -13.84 -0.42
N ARG A 40 -17.10 -14.06 0.89
CA ARG A 40 -18.07 -13.31 1.70
C ARG A 40 -17.66 -11.87 2.02
N MET A 41 -16.39 -11.54 1.87
CA MET A 41 -15.86 -10.22 2.20
C MET A 41 -15.52 -9.40 0.96
N ASP A 42 -15.97 -9.83 -0.22
CA ASP A 42 -15.70 -9.14 -1.48
C ASP A 42 -16.06 -7.65 -1.42
N GLY A 43 -15.13 -6.80 -1.85
CA GLY A 43 -15.28 -5.35 -1.83
C GLY A 43 -15.16 -4.67 -0.45
N ILE A 44 -14.88 -5.44 0.62
CA ILE A 44 -14.62 -4.88 1.95
C ILE A 44 -13.14 -4.54 2.10
N PHE A 45 -12.82 -3.43 2.75
CA PHE A 45 -11.45 -3.06 3.09
C PHE A 45 -10.80 -4.07 4.05
N VAL A 46 -9.54 -4.39 3.80
CA VAL A 46 -8.76 -5.27 4.65
C VAL A 46 -8.44 -4.55 5.96
N GLU A 47 -8.98 -5.08 7.05
CA GLU A 47 -8.56 -4.72 8.40
C GLU A 47 -7.30 -5.51 8.78
N ILE A 48 -6.25 -4.81 9.21
CA ILE A 48 -5.01 -5.47 9.65
C ILE A 48 -5.28 -6.19 10.98
N LYS A 49 -5.27 -7.53 10.93
CA LYS A 49 -5.51 -8.42 12.05
C LYS A 49 -4.38 -9.45 12.17
N ASP A 50 -4.28 -10.03 13.35
CA ASP A 50 -3.26 -11.00 13.75
C ASP A 50 -3.05 -12.14 12.73
N TYR A 51 -4.13 -12.74 12.25
CA TYR A 51 -4.07 -13.87 11.32
C TYR A 51 -3.37 -13.56 9.99
N LEU A 52 -3.33 -12.29 9.56
CA LEU A 52 -2.66 -11.91 8.32
C LEU A 52 -1.14 -12.05 8.43
N PHE A 53 -0.57 -11.88 9.63
CA PHE A 53 0.89 -11.94 9.81
C PHE A 53 1.47 -13.36 9.67
N SER A 54 0.64 -14.40 9.85
CA SER A 54 1.02 -15.78 9.58
C SER A 54 0.89 -16.20 8.12
N ASP A 55 0.22 -15.38 7.30
CA ASP A 55 -0.06 -15.73 5.91
C ASP A 55 1.13 -15.41 5.00
N LEU A 56 1.32 -16.29 4.01
CA LEU A 56 2.18 -16.03 2.87
C LEU A 56 1.34 -15.55 1.70
N TRP A 57 1.85 -14.56 0.98
CA TRP A 57 1.16 -13.87 -0.10
C TRP A 57 1.99 -13.92 -1.37
N ARG A 58 1.32 -14.14 -2.49
CA ARG A 58 1.89 -14.07 -3.82
C ARG A 58 1.22 -12.93 -4.57
N ILE A 59 2.02 -11.96 -5.00
CA ILE A 59 1.56 -10.84 -5.83
C ILE A 59 1.47 -11.28 -7.29
N TYR A 60 0.41 -10.87 -7.97
CA TYR A 60 0.19 -11.14 -9.39
C TYR A 60 -0.70 -10.06 -10.04
N GLU A 61 -0.76 -10.08 -11.36
CA GLU A 61 -1.61 -9.21 -12.17
C GLU A 61 -2.50 -10.07 -13.09
N ASP A 62 -3.75 -9.68 -13.25
CA ASP A 62 -4.67 -10.24 -14.24
C ASP A 62 -5.27 -9.15 -15.14
N GLU A 63 -6.13 -9.54 -16.10
CA GLU A 63 -6.75 -8.57 -17.03
C GLU A 63 -7.56 -7.48 -16.33
N ALA A 64 -8.12 -7.77 -15.15
CA ALA A 64 -8.82 -6.78 -14.34
C ALA A 64 -7.84 -5.82 -13.65
N SER A 65 -6.69 -6.33 -13.18
CA SER A 65 -5.58 -5.51 -12.65
C SER A 65 -5.05 -4.48 -13.66
N LEU A 66 -5.04 -4.81 -14.95
CA LEU A 66 -4.54 -3.93 -16.00
C LEU A 66 -5.40 -2.66 -16.15
N LYS A 67 -6.72 -2.72 -15.91
CA LYS A 67 -7.59 -1.54 -15.97
C LYS A 67 -7.32 -0.56 -14.83
N GLU A 68 -7.12 -1.07 -13.62
CA GLU A 68 -6.79 -0.28 -12.42
C GLU A 68 -5.34 0.21 -12.41
N SER A 69 -4.44 -0.44 -13.17
CA SER A 69 -3.05 0.00 -13.33
C SER A 69 -2.88 1.24 -14.20
N HIS A 70 -3.94 1.71 -14.89
CA HIS A 70 -3.86 2.90 -15.72
C HIS A 70 -3.49 4.10 -14.84
N ASN A 71 -2.35 4.74 -15.15
CA ASN A 71 -1.77 5.85 -14.38
C ASN A 71 -1.19 5.47 -13.00
N ARG A 72 -0.93 4.18 -12.73
CA ARG A 72 -0.27 3.70 -11.50
C ARG A 72 0.96 4.54 -11.14
N ASP A 73 1.90 4.70 -12.07
CA ASP A 73 3.15 5.40 -11.82
C ASP A 73 2.93 6.87 -11.43
N PHE A 74 1.96 7.53 -12.07
CA PHE A 74 1.60 8.91 -11.75
C PHE A 74 0.98 9.02 -10.35
N LEU A 75 0.06 8.11 -10.01
CA LEU A 75 -0.61 8.09 -8.71
C LEU A 75 0.38 7.76 -7.58
N GLU A 76 1.22 6.73 -7.75
CA GLU A 76 2.23 6.34 -6.77
C GLU A 76 3.28 7.44 -6.56
N ARG A 77 3.69 8.14 -7.63
CA ARG A 77 4.56 9.31 -7.51
C ARG A 77 3.89 10.43 -6.72
N ARG A 78 2.63 10.75 -7.03
CA ARG A 78 1.88 11.77 -6.31
C ARG A 78 1.70 11.43 -4.83
N GLU A 79 1.39 10.17 -4.50
CA GLU A 79 1.31 9.69 -3.10
C GLU A 79 2.63 9.90 -2.36
N ARG A 80 3.76 9.58 -3.00
CA ARG A 80 5.09 9.79 -2.43
C ARG A 80 5.39 11.28 -2.20
N GLU A 81 5.16 12.12 -3.19
CA GLU A 81 5.37 13.57 -3.08
C GLU A 81 4.55 14.17 -1.93
N MET A 82 3.30 13.72 -1.73
CA MET A 82 2.47 14.16 -0.61
C MET A 82 3.06 13.77 0.75
N LEU A 83 3.59 12.55 0.89
CA LEU A 83 4.23 12.09 2.12
C LEU A 83 5.53 12.85 2.41
N GLU A 84 6.36 13.08 1.39
CA GLU A 84 7.59 13.88 1.50
C GLU A 84 7.28 15.30 1.98
N ASN A 85 6.26 15.94 1.38
CA ASN A 85 5.82 17.28 1.80
C ASN A 85 5.33 17.30 3.26
N GLN A 86 4.51 16.33 3.66
CA GLN A 86 4.03 16.23 5.05
C GLN A 86 5.18 16.04 6.05
N TYR A 87 6.18 15.24 5.69
CA TYR A 87 7.36 15.02 6.52
C TYR A 87 8.19 16.30 6.68
N GLU A 88 8.46 17.02 5.58
CA GLU A 88 9.20 18.28 5.64
C GLU A 88 8.46 19.34 6.46
N ASP A 89 7.13 19.42 6.34
CA ASP A 89 6.30 20.30 7.18
C ASP A 89 6.43 19.96 8.67
N GLN A 90 6.35 18.66 9.03
CA GLN A 90 6.51 18.22 10.42
C GLN A 90 7.91 18.52 10.95
N ARG A 91 8.94 18.23 10.15
CA ARG A 91 10.34 18.51 10.49
C ARG A 91 10.56 20.00 10.72
N TRP A 92 9.99 20.85 9.87
CA TRP A 92 10.08 22.30 10.00
C TRP A 92 9.41 22.81 11.28
N ASN A 93 8.22 22.31 11.59
CA ASN A 93 7.51 22.65 12.83
C ASN A 93 8.32 22.23 14.06
N TYR A 94 8.90 21.03 14.03
CA TYR A 94 9.79 20.55 15.09
C TYR A 94 11.00 21.47 15.28
N MET A 95 11.70 21.86 14.21
CA MET A 95 12.86 22.77 14.32
C MET A 95 12.49 24.14 14.88
N LYS A 96 11.32 24.68 14.49
CA LYS A 96 10.80 25.93 15.05
C LYS A 96 10.49 25.84 16.54
N GLU A 97 9.92 24.72 16.99
CA GLU A 97 9.65 24.46 18.41
C GLU A 97 10.94 24.32 19.23
N GLN A 98 12.02 23.83 18.62
CA GLN A 98 13.35 23.70 19.24
C GLN A 98 14.18 24.99 19.20
N GLY A 99 13.69 26.06 18.57
CA GLY A 99 14.35 27.37 18.58
C GLY A 99 15.61 27.49 17.69
N GLU A 100 15.83 26.57 16.74
CA GLU A 100 16.91 26.73 15.75
C GLU A 100 16.47 27.66 14.61
N PRO A 101 17.10 28.84 14.42
CA PRO A 101 16.92 29.64 13.23
C PRO A 101 17.70 29.02 12.06
N ARG A 102 17.16 29.13 10.85
CA ARG A 102 17.82 28.72 9.61
C ARG A 102 19.26 29.24 9.57
N GLY A 103 20.23 28.33 9.45
CA GLY A 103 21.48 28.66 8.78
C GLY A 103 21.12 29.03 7.34
N GLU A 104 21.35 30.31 7.00
CA GLU A 104 21.26 30.87 5.65
C GLU A 104 22.20 30.15 4.67
#